data_AF-A0A7S1J9E8-F1
#
_entry.id   AF-A0A7S1J9E8-F1
#
_cell.length_a   1.000
_cell.length_b   1.000
_cell.length_c   1.000
_cell.angle_alpha   90.00
_cell.angle_beta   90.00
_cell.angle_gamma   90.00
#
_symmetry.space_group_name_H-M   'P 1'
#
loop_
_entity.id
_entity.type
_entity.pdbx_description
1 polymer ?
#
loop_
_entity_poly.entity_id
_entity_poly.type
_entity_poly.pdbx_seq_one_letter_code
_entity_poly.pdbx_strand_id
1 'polypeptide(L)'
;MQWRHLHRNFLVANYQAQEAVDNDDGSAWYHTHNNFLVYSGNGMKNDFGGHSNHHYSNLYAYVGQGFSICSVKAGQQDHFYNNTVIMMQSGNYGTWDCRLDASTMPVLHNNSILTQDGRAHMCDVPLHEWVKKGYDNHTTAGPWPSHAAIILQARALLWGP
;
A
#
# COMPACT_ATOMS: atom_id res chain seq x y z
N MET A 1 9.01 8.15 21.91
CA MET A 1 9.19 7.39 20.66
C MET A 1 9.43 8.38 19.53
N GLN A 2 10.24 8.03 18.54
CA GLN A 2 10.67 8.95 17.47
C GLN A 2 10.28 8.38 16.10
N TRP A 3 9.59 9.18 15.30
CA TRP A 3 9.23 8.85 13.93
C TRP A 3 10.46 8.79 13.04
N ARG A 4 10.50 7.78 12.15
CA ARG A 4 11.53 7.60 11.13
C ARG A 4 10.92 7.78 9.75
N HIS A 5 11.67 8.36 8.83
CA HIS A 5 11.21 8.64 7.47
C HIS A 5 12.04 7.83 6.46
N LEU A 6 11.38 7.04 5.63
CA LEU A 6 11.98 6.37 4.49
C LEU A 6 11.36 6.93 3.22
N HIS A 7 12.09 7.79 2.52
CA HIS A 7 11.53 8.49 1.37
C HIS A 7 12.52 8.71 0.23
N ARG A 8 11.97 8.86 -0.98
CA ARG A 8 12.73 9.11 -2.22
C ARG A 8 13.76 8.01 -2.54
N ASN A 9 13.41 6.77 -2.23
CA ASN A 9 14.21 5.59 -2.58
C ASN A 9 13.67 4.92 -3.85
N PHE A 10 14.59 4.39 -4.66
CA PHE A 10 14.27 3.43 -5.71
C PHE A 10 14.71 2.04 -5.25
N LEU A 11 13.75 1.16 -4.99
CA LEU A 11 13.99 -0.19 -4.49
C LEU A 11 13.46 -1.20 -5.50
N VAL A 12 14.30 -2.16 -5.86
CA VAL A 12 13.95 -3.30 -6.72
C VAL A 12 14.28 -4.56 -5.95
N ALA A 13 13.31 -5.45 -5.79
CA ALA A 13 13.56 -6.77 -5.24
C ALA A 13 12.86 -7.83 -6.10
N ASN A 14 13.35 -9.06 -6.11
CA ASN A 14 12.65 -10.19 -6.73
C ASN A 14 11.89 -11.04 -5.68
N TYR A 15 12.03 -10.67 -4.41
CA TYR A 15 11.31 -11.21 -3.27
C TYR A 15 11.02 -10.04 -2.32
N GLN A 16 9.74 -9.78 -2.10
CA GLN A 16 9.25 -8.89 -1.04
C GLN A 16 9.98 -7.52 -0.92
N ALA A 17 9.95 -6.66 -1.95
CA ALA A 17 10.58 -5.33 -1.91
C ALA A 17 10.09 -4.43 -0.76
N GLN A 18 8.92 -4.72 -0.16
CA GLN A 18 8.50 -4.05 1.07
C GLN A 18 9.45 -4.36 2.23
N GLU A 19 10.03 -5.57 2.31
CA GLU A 19 10.90 -6.01 3.42
C GLU A 19 12.25 -5.28 3.38
N ALA A 20 12.61 -4.70 2.23
CA ALA A 20 13.74 -3.77 2.15
C ALA A 20 13.52 -2.50 3.00
N VAL A 21 12.27 -2.21 3.36
CA VAL A 21 11.88 -1.26 4.39
C VAL A 21 11.28 -2.09 5.54
N ASP A 22 12.15 -2.56 6.44
CA ASP A 22 11.76 -3.41 7.57
C ASP A 22 10.58 -2.81 8.34
N ASN A 23 9.42 -3.44 8.13
CA ASN A 23 8.15 -3.17 8.79
C ASN A 23 7.62 -4.44 9.48
N ASP A 24 8.48 -5.44 9.67
CA ASP A 24 8.20 -6.71 10.32
C ASP A 24 8.58 -6.66 11.82
N ASP A 25 8.22 -7.69 12.59
CA ASP A 25 8.78 -8.00 13.92
C ASP A 25 8.80 -6.82 14.92
N GLY A 26 7.68 -6.13 15.07
CA GLY A 26 7.54 -5.02 16.04
C GLY A 26 7.98 -3.66 15.50
N SER A 27 8.27 -3.57 14.21
CA SER A 27 8.54 -2.31 13.52
C SER A 27 7.37 -1.34 13.61
N ALA A 28 7.67 -0.16 14.14
CA ALA A 28 6.67 0.88 14.36
C ALA A 28 7.27 2.28 14.23
N TRP A 29 6.38 3.25 14.03
CA TRP A 29 6.71 4.68 13.94
C TRP A 29 7.51 5.03 12.68
N TYR A 30 7.07 4.49 11.53
CA TYR A 30 7.65 4.78 10.23
C TYR A 30 6.69 5.58 9.34
N HIS A 31 7.25 6.60 8.67
CA HIS A 31 6.68 7.24 7.50
C HIS A 31 7.44 6.76 6.26
N THR A 32 6.84 5.86 5.50
CA THR A 32 7.37 5.35 4.24
C THR A 32 6.68 6.06 3.10
N HIS A 33 7.34 7.01 2.44
CA HIS A 33 6.67 7.86 1.46
C HIS A 33 7.52 8.30 0.28
N ASN A 34 6.90 8.64 -0.85
CA ASN A 34 7.61 9.08 -2.05
C ASN A 34 8.69 8.09 -2.53
N ASN A 35 8.48 6.78 -2.36
CA ASN A 35 9.38 5.75 -2.86
C ASN A 35 8.84 5.12 -4.14
N PHE A 36 9.76 4.66 -4.99
CA PHE A 36 9.46 3.79 -6.12
C PHE A 36 9.89 2.37 -5.77
N LEU A 37 8.91 1.49 -5.53
CA LEU A 37 9.10 0.14 -5.01
C LEU A 37 8.66 -0.86 -6.08
N VAL A 38 9.60 -1.64 -6.61
CA VAL A 38 9.38 -2.43 -7.83
C VAL A 38 9.62 -3.91 -7.57
N TYR A 39 8.67 -4.73 -8.07
CA TYR A 39 8.63 -6.18 -7.96
C TYR A 39 8.58 -6.66 -6.51
N SER A 40 7.39 -7.08 -6.08
CA SER A 40 7.19 -7.55 -4.71
C SER A 40 6.02 -8.52 -4.59
N GLY A 41 6.05 -9.38 -3.58
CA GLY A 41 4.87 -10.15 -3.18
C GLY A 41 3.80 -9.21 -2.62
N ASN A 42 4.17 -8.37 -1.65
CA ASN A 42 3.26 -7.41 -1.01
C ASN A 42 3.87 -6.00 -0.97
N GLY A 43 3.05 -5.00 -0.65
CA GLY A 43 3.53 -3.70 -0.17
C GLY A 43 3.58 -3.72 1.35
N MET A 44 3.04 -2.71 2.02
CA MET A 44 3.12 -2.58 3.48
C MET A 44 2.76 -3.85 4.28
N LYS A 45 3.52 -4.18 5.32
CA LYS A 45 3.31 -5.31 6.24
C LYS A 45 3.44 -4.84 7.70
N ASN A 46 2.90 -5.59 8.67
CA ASN A 46 2.97 -5.25 10.10
C ASN A 46 2.82 -6.46 11.06
N ASP A 47 2.90 -7.71 10.57
CA ASP A 47 2.77 -8.89 11.42
C ASP A 47 3.85 -8.93 12.52
N PHE A 48 3.67 -9.83 13.47
CA PHE A 48 4.55 -9.95 14.65
C PHE A 48 4.65 -8.70 15.54
N GLY A 49 3.57 -7.90 15.56
CA GLY A 49 3.42 -6.78 16.49
C GLY A 49 3.88 -5.43 15.95
N GLY A 50 4.16 -5.34 14.65
CA GLY A 50 4.35 -4.06 13.97
C GLY A 50 3.06 -3.23 13.98
N HIS A 51 3.20 -1.90 14.01
CA HIS A 51 2.06 -0.98 14.06
C HIS A 51 2.48 0.46 13.78
N SER A 52 1.52 1.39 13.64
CA SER A 52 1.82 2.83 13.42
C SER A 52 2.78 3.06 12.24
N ASN A 53 2.62 2.30 11.16
CA ASN A 53 3.35 2.45 9.92
C ASN A 53 2.49 3.21 8.92
N HIS A 54 3.04 4.27 8.34
CA HIS A 54 2.33 5.19 7.46
C HIS A 54 2.97 5.15 6.08
N HIS A 55 2.35 4.42 5.18
CA HIS A 55 2.76 4.30 3.79
C HIS A 55 1.94 5.23 2.91
N TYR A 56 2.54 6.28 2.37
CA TYR A 56 1.82 7.24 1.53
C TYR A 56 2.62 7.83 0.38
N SER A 57 1.93 8.23 -0.68
CA SER A 57 2.59 8.80 -1.87
C SER A 57 3.71 7.91 -2.42
N ASN A 58 3.64 6.59 -2.26
CA ASN A 58 4.56 5.67 -2.90
C ASN A 58 4.00 5.20 -4.24
N LEU A 59 4.91 4.79 -5.11
CA LEU A 59 4.60 4.03 -6.32
C LEU A 59 5.06 2.59 -6.09
N TYR A 60 4.11 1.68 -5.83
CA TYR A 60 4.33 0.24 -5.84
C TYR A 60 4.09 -0.26 -7.26
N ALA A 61 5.15 -0.71 -7.95
CA ALA A 61 5.04 -1.20 -9.30
C ALA A 61 5.25 -2.71 -9.38
N TYR A 62 4.31 -3.39 -10.03
CA TYR A 62 4.32 -4.83 -10.27
C TYR A 62 4.40 -5.62 -8.96
N VAL A 63 3.48 -5.35 -8.05
CA VAL A 63 3.36 -6.05 -6.75
C VAL A 63 2.22 -7.07 -6.78
N GLY A 64 2.23 -8.06 -5.88
CA GLY A 64 1.08 -8.95 -5.72
C GLY A 64 -0.12 -8.24 -5.10
N GLN A 65 0.11 -7.48 -4.03
CA GLN A 65 -0.87 -6.60 -3.38
C GLN A 65 -0.19 -5.37 -2.75
N GLY A 66 -0.94 -4.32 -2.46
CA GLY A 66 -0.46 -3.08 -1.86
C GLY A 66 -0.16 -3.17 -0.35
N PHE A 67 -0.83 -4.04 0.40
CA PHE A 67 -0.51 -4.26 1.81
C PHE A 67 -0.98 -5.64 2.33
N SER A 68 -0.39 -6.11 3.42
CA SER A 68 -0.83 -7.27 4.20
C SER A 68 -0.71 -6.93 5.68
N ILE A 69 -1.82 -6.52 6.29
CA ILE A 69 -1.86 -5.89 7.60
C ILE A 69 -2.68 -6.77 8.55
N CYS A 70 -2.06 -7.22 9.64
CA CYS A 70 -2.70 -7.78 10.80
C CYS A 70 -3.38 -6.70 11.65
N SER A 71 -4.35 -7.10 12.46
CA SER A 71 -5.00 -6.18 13.38
C SER A 71 -4.06 -5.69 14.47
N VAL A 72 -4.25 -4.42 14.82
CA VAL A 72 -3.48 -3.71 15.84
C VAL A 72 -4.43 -3.09 16.85
N LYS A 73 -3.90 -2.67 18.00
CA LYS A 73 -4.72 -2.00 19.02
C LYS A 73 -5.21 -0.65 18.50
N ALA A 74 -6.38 -0.22 18.97
CA ALA A 74 -6.87 1.12 18.69
C ALA A 74 -5.82 2.18 19.10
N GLY A 75 -5.57 3.15 18.22
CA GLY A 75 -4.51 4.16 18.38
C GLY A 75 -3.15 3.74 17.83
N GLN A 76 -3.02 2.51 17.31
CA GLN A 76 -1.81 1.98 16.68
C GLN A 76 -2.06 1.62 15.20
N GLN A 77 -3.14 2.10 14.61
CA GLN A 77 -3.52 1.76 13.25
C GLN A 77 -2.41 2.10 12.26
N ASP A 78 -2.33 1.26 11.25
CA ASP A 78 -1.53 1.48 10.08
C ASP A 78 -2.26 2.35 9.06
N HIS A 79 -1.50 3.12 8.30
CA HIS A 79 -2.04 4.06 7.33
C HIS A 79 -1.49 3.75 5.94
N PHE A 80 -2.38 3.54 4.98
CA PHE A 80 -2.02 3.28 3.59
C PHE A 80 -2.84 4.18 2.65
N TYR A 81 -2.26 5.31 2.24
CA TYR A 81 -3.03 6.34 1.53
C TYR A 81 -2.25 7.08 0.44
N ASN A 82 -2.96 7.62 -0.55
CA ASN A 82 -2.36 8.38 -1.65
C ASN A 82 -1.24 7.62 -2.39
N ASN A 83 -1.27 6.29 -2.37
CA ASN A 83 -0.30 5.46 -3.08
C ASN A 83 -0.83 5.11 -4.47
N THR A 84 0.07 4.91 -5.44
CA THR A 84 -0.24 4.19 -6.67
C THR A 84 0.26 2.76 -6.52
N VAL A 85 -0.63 1.79 -6.73
CA VAL A 85 -0.34 0.36 -6.59
C VAL A 85 -0.64 -0.32 -7.92
N ILE A 86 0.40 -0.73 -8.64
CA ILE A 86 0.28 -1.47 -9.90
C ILE A 86 0.45 -2.95 -9.57
N MET A 87 -0.64 -3.69 -9.57
CA MET A 87 -0.66 -5.10 -9.22
C MET A 87 -0.41 -5.99 -10.44
N MET A 88 0.33 -7.09 -10.26
CA MET A 88 0.59 -8.09 -11.30
C MET A 88 -0.65 -8.87 -11.72
N GLN A 89 -1.63 -8.99 -10.83
CA GLN A 89 -2.88 -9.69 -11.05
C GLN A 89 -4.03 -8.91 -10.43
N SER A 90 -5.22 -9.05 -11.00
CA SER A 90 -6.45 -8.51 -10.40
C SER A 90 -6.86 -9.37 -9.21
N GLY A 91 -7.36 -8.76 -8.15
CA GLY A 91 -7.70 -9.48 -6.92
C GLY A 91 -7.82 -8.54 -5.73
N ASN A 92 -7.61 -9.08 -4.52
CA ASN A 92 -7.54 -8.27 -3.32
C ASN A 92 -6.29 -7.39 -3.37
N TYR A 93 -6.47 -6.06 -3.29
CA TYR A 93 -5.32 -5.13 -3.33
C TYR A 93 -4.61 -5.02 -1.97
N GLY A 94 -5.15 -5.67 -0.96
CA GLY A 94 -4.59 -5.74 0.37
C GLY A 94 -5.30 -6.81 1.18
N THR A 95 -4.64 -7.23 2.25
CA THR A 95 -5.16 -8.24 3.18
C THR A 95 -5.30 -7.65 4.57
N TRP A 96 -6.48 -7.82 5.18
CA TRP A 96 -6.81 -7.53 6.57
C TRP A 96 -7.92 -8.49 7.01
N ASP A 97 -8.05 -8.78 8.31
CA ASP A 97 -9.17 -9.61 8.79
C ASP A 97 -10.46 -8.78 8.87
N CYS A 98 -11.24 -8.89 7.79
CA CYS A 98 -12.48 -8.14 7.55
C CYS A 98 -13.63 -8.45 8.51
N ARG A 99 -13.42 -9.35 9.46
CA ARG A 99 -14.38 -9.70 10.53
C ARG A 99 -14.13 -8.92 11.81
N LEU A 100 -13.01 -8.21 11.90
CA LEU A 100 -12.61 -7.46 13.09
C LEU A 100 -13.26 -6.08 13.15
N ASP A 101 -13.17 -5.46 14.32
CA ASP A 101 -13.76 -4.15 14.59
C ASP A 101 -13.13 -3.07 13.70
N ALA A 102 -13.97 -2.21 13.11
CA ALA A 102 -13.55 -1.10 12.26
C ALA A 102 -12.57 -0.13 12.95
N SER A 103 -12.59 -0.04 14.29
CA SER A 103 -11.62 0.73 15.08
C SER A 103 -10.19 0.20 15.02
N THR A 104 -9.99 -1.05 14.59
CA THR A 104 -8.68 -1.69 14.40
C THR A 104 -8.27 -1.80 12.93
N MET A 105 -9.13 -1.31 12.03
CA MET A 105 -8.90 -1.32 10.60
C MET A 105 -7.79 -0.31 10.24
N PRO A 106 -6.93 -0.63 9.26
CA PRO A 106 -6.02 0.37 8.71
C PRO A 106 -6.79 1.56 8.14
N VAL A 107 -6.15 2.72 8.16
CA VAL A 107 -6.67 3.95 7.56
C VAL A 107 -6.31 3.95 6.08
N LEU A 108 -7.31 3.77 5.23
CA LEU A 108 -7.18 3.65 3.78
C LEU A 108 -7.90 4.82 3.09
N HIS A 109 -7.22 5.52 2.18
CA HIS A 109 -7.86 6.50 1.32
C HIS A 109 -6.98 6.96 0.15
N ASN A 110 -7.59 7.54 -0.88
CA ASN A 110 -6.94 8.20 -2.02
C ASN A 110 -5.93 7.31 -2.78
N ASN A 111 -6.00 5.99 -2.70
CA ASN A 111 -5.09 5.13 -3.44
C ASN A 111 -5.55 4.97 -4.89
N SER A 112 -4.61 4.77 -5.81
CA SER A 112 -4.87 4.37 -7.19
C SER A 112 -4.42 2.93 -7.39
N ILE A 113 -5.37 2.01 -7.49
CA ILE A 113 -5.11 0.58 -7.62
C ILE A 113 -5.23 0.18 -9.08
N LEU A 114 -4.10 -0.20 -9.69
CA LEU A 114 -3.98 -0.40 -11.12
C LEU A 114 -3.70 -1.88 -11.42
N THR A 115 -4.57 -2.51 -12.20
CA THR A 115 -4.44 -3.92 -12.62
C THR A 115 -4.58 -4.05 -14.13
N GLN A 116 -4.28 -5.21 -14.71
CA GLN A 116 -4.36 -5.38 -16.17
C GLN A 116 -5.76 -5.14 -16.73
N ASP A 117 -6.80 -5.51 -15.97
CA ASP A 117 -8.21 -5.35 -16.36
C ASP A 117 -8.95 -4.21 -15.63
N GLY A 118 -8.23 -3.47 -14.78
CA GLY A 118 -8.76 -2.37 -13.98
C GLY A 118 -9.71 -2.77 -12.85
N ARG A 119 -9.73 -4.03 -12.45
CA ARG A 119 -10.53 -4.53 -11.32
C ARG A 119 -9.67 -4.81 -10.10
N ALA A 120 -10.18 -4.48 -8.94
CA ALA A 120 -9.60 -4.80 -7.64
C ALA A 120 -10.70 -5.06 -6.61
N HIS A 121 -10.36 -5.77 -5.55
CA HIS A 121 -11.24 -6.13 -4.44
C HIS A 121 -10.59 -5.76 -3.11
N MET A 122 -11.42 -5.69 -2.07
CA MET A 122 -11.02 -5.68 -0.68
C MET A 122 -12.00 -6.54 0.09
N CYS A 123 -11.52 -7.44 0.93
CA CYS A 123 -12.40 -8.34 1.70
C CYS A 123 -13.37 -9.13 0.81
N ASP A 124 -12.91 -9.55 -0.37
CA ASP A 124 -13.71 -10.23 -1.41
C ASP A 124 -14.91 -9.40 -1.94
N VAL A 125 -14.94 -8.10 -1.64
CA VAL A 125 -15.91 -7.13 -2.15
C VAL A 125 -15.23 -6.30 -3.25
N PRO A 126 -15.88 -6.06 -4.40
CA PRO A 126 -15.34 -5.16 -5.42
C PRO A 126 -15.00 -3.79 -4.83
N LEU A 127 -13.83 -3.24 -5.20
CA LEU A 127 -13.28 -2.03 -4.56
C LEU A 127 -14.25 -0.84 -4.58
N HIS A 128 -15.00 -0.65 -5.65
CA HIS A 128 -15.99 0.44 -5.73
C HIS A 128 -17.14 0.29 -4.71
N GLU A 129 -17.54 -0.93 -4.36
CA GLU A 129 -18.52 -1.19 -3.29
C GLU A 129 -17.87 -1.06 -1.91
N TRP A 130 -16.61 -1.46 -1.76
CA TRP A 130 -15.85 -1.26 -0.53
C TRP A 130 -15.72 0.22 -0.16
N VAL A 131 -15.37 1.07 -1.13
CA VAL A 131 -15.30 2.53 -0.98
C VAL A 131 -16.65 3.11 -0.55
N LYS A 132 -17.77 2.66 -1.14
CA LYS A 132 -19.12 3.11 -0.75
C LYS A 132 -19.50 2.79 0.70
N LYS A 133 -18.91 1.75 1.29
CA LYS A 133 -19.09 1.43 2.71
C LYS A 133 -18.37 2.40 3.64
N GLY A 134 -17.49 3.25 3.11
CA GLY A 134 -16.76 4.28 3.88
C GLY A 134 -15.46 3.79 4.54
N TYR A 135 -15.03 2.56 4.23
CA TYR A 135 -13.81 1.98 4.81
C TYR A 135 -12.53 2.36 4.07
N ASP A 136 -12.64 2.85 2.85
CA ASP A 136 -11.52 3.23 2.01
C ASP A 136 -11.92 4.41 1.12
N ASN A 137 -11.71 5.62 1.61
CA ASN A 137 -12.31 6.81 1.00
C ASN A 137 -11.55 7.23 -0.25
N HIS A 138 -12.27 7.44 -1.36
CA HIS A 138 -11.73 7.97 -2.63
C HIS A 138 -10.63 7.12 -3.30
N THR A 139 -10.39 5.90 -2.83
CA THR A 139 -9.54 4.95 -3.56
C THR A 139 -10.22 4.49 -4.84
N THR A 140 -9.46 4.36 -5.93
CA THR A 140 -9.98 3.99 -7.25
C THR A 140 -9.30 2.75 -7.81
N ALA A 141 -9.98 2.06 -8.73
CA ALA A 141 -9.41 0.99 -9.53
C ALA A 141 -9.30 1.45 -11.00
N GLY A 142 -8.23 1.08 -11.71
CA GLY A 142 -8.06 1.41 -13.13
C GLY A 142 -7.10 0.48 -13.85
N PRO A 143 -7.10 0.48 -15.20
CA PRO A 143 -6.18 -0.35 -15.96
C PRO A 143 -4.73 0.09 -15.75
N TRP A 144 -3.79 -0.80 -16.08
CA TRP A 144 -2.37 -0.47 -16.05
C TRP A 144 -2.05 0.79 -16.86
N PRO A 145 -1.16 1.66 -16.33
CA PRO A 145 -0.59 2.73 -17.10
C PRO A 145 0.47 2.17 -18.07
N SER A 146 0.85 2.95 -19.08
CA SER A 146 1.99 2.59 -19.93
C SER A 146 3.29 2.61 -19.12
N HIS A 147 4.29 1.82 -19.51
CA HIS A 147 5.60 1.84 -18.86
C HIS A 147 6.25 3.23 -18.87
N ALA A 148 6.04 4.00 -19.95
CA ALA A 148 6.50 5.38 -20.02
C ALA A 148 5.83 6.27 -18.94
N ALA A 149 4.53 6.10 -18.70
CA ALA A 149 3.83 6.82 -17.64
C ALA A 149 4.33 6.42 -16.24
N ILE A 150 4.61 5.13 -16.01
CA ILE A 150 5.20 4.65 -14.74
C ILE A 150 6.55 5.31 -14.50
N ILE A 151 7.43 5.32 -15.51
CA ILE A 151 8.77 5.92 -15.41
C ILE A 151 8.67 7.43 -15.18
N LEU A 152 7.75 8.12 -15.86
CA LEU A 152 7.52 9.55 -15.64
C LEU A 152 7.04 9.84 -14.21
N GLN A 153 6.11 9.04 -13.69
CA GLN A 153 5.62 9.17 -12.32
C GLN A 153 6.75 8.90 -11.30
N ALA A 154 7.53 7.83 -11.50
CA ALA A 154 8.67 7.50 -10.65
C ALA A 154 9.70 8.65 -10.64
N ARG A 155 10.01 9.21 -11.80
CA ARG A 155 10.94 10.34 -11.92
C ARG A 155 10.44 11.56 -11.13
N ALA A 156 9.18 11.96 -11.34
CA ALA A 156 8.58 13.08 -10.62
C ALA A 156 8.55 12.85 -9.10
N LEU A 157 8.34 11.60 -8.69
CA LEU A 157 8.29 11.22 -7.28
C LEU A 157 9.65 11.32 -6.57
N LEU A 158 10.71 10.85 -7.23
CA LEU A 158 12.05 10.75 -6.65
C LEU A 158 12.82 12.08 -6.70
N TRP A 159 12.63 12.85 -7.76
CA TRP A 159 13.46 14.04 -8.05
C TRP A 159 12.67 15.34 -8.19
N GLY A 160 11.36 15.29 -8.02
CA GLY A 160 10.49 16.43 -8.29
C GLY A 160 10.21 16.63 -9.79
N PRO A 161 9.33 17.58 -10.13
CA PRO A 161 9.00 17.93 -11.51
C PRO A 161 10.21 18.47 -12.30
#